data_AF-N9ZVH2-F1
#
_entry.id   AF-N9ZVH2-F1
#
_cell.length_a   1.000
_cell.length_b   1.000
_cell.length_c   1.000
_cell.angle_alpha   90.00
_cell.angle_beta   90.00
_cell.angle_gamma   90.00
#
_symmetry.space_group_name_H-M   'P 1'
#
loop_
_entity.id
_entity.type
_entity.pdbx_description
1 polymer ?
#
loop_
_entity_poly.entity_id
_entity_poly.type
_entity_poly.pdbx_seq_one_letter_code
_entity_poly.pdbx_strand_id
1 'polypeptide(L)'
;MKNICRKLLAVALSAVMLCLSSTQMVFADTIEMKNNRIDFIERDVTDTAAYLKYYMTINEKTTLVTEYVQIKNGSIIVDTSEIEVDRNSNINELSRNDSYVIYPIIDTVANSEKGVISRSGCNWKSHTETFSLRGAQFTAASVGAVLAAATGMGLPAAINAGAAMISFLIGIGYSSIPSDVYFKGKRCVSKSTGKIYYRYKGSIYKDSSHTQAMVKNLSWSRRWGH
;
A
#
# COMPACT_ATOMS: atom_id res chain seq x y z
N MET A 1 -16.03 11.15 -48.28
CA MET A 1 -14.74 10.64 -47.75
C MET A 1 -14.34 11.21 -46.38
N LYS A 2 -14.35 12.53 -46.14
CA LYS A 2 -13.94 13.13 -44.83
C LYS A 2 -14.70 12.61 -43.59
N ASN A 3 -16.01 12.35 -43.69
CA ASN A 3 -16.81 11.86 -42.56
C ASN A 3 -16.58 10.38 -42.22
N ILE A 4 -16.15 9.56 -43.19
CA ILE A 4 -15.85 8.14 -42.98
C ILE A 4 -14.48 8.00 -42.29
N CYS A 5 -13.48 8.79 -42.71
CA CYS A 5 -12.18 8.83 -42.06
C CYS A 5 -12.26 9.29 -40.59
N ARG A 6 -13.13 10.27 -40.27
CA ARG A 6 -13.35 10.71 -38.87
C ARG A 6 -13.99 9.64 -37.98
N LYS A 7 -14.94 8.86 -38.52
CA LYS A 7 -15.55 7.75 -37.78
C LYS A 7 -14.56 6.60 -37.53
N LEU A 8 -13.71 6.29 -38.52
CA LEU A 8 -12.65 5.29 -38.36
C LEU A 8 -11.56 5.72 -37.37
N LEU A 9 -11.17 6.99 -37.37
CA LEU A 9 -10.23 7.55 -36.38
C LEU A 9 -10.81 7.57 -34.96
N ALA A 10 -12.09 7.89 -34.80
CA ALA A 10 -12.76 7.86 -33.50
C ALA A 10 -12.88 6.43 -32.93
N VAL A 11 -13.22 5.45 -33.78
CA VAL A 11 -13.28 4.03 -33.40
C VAL A 11 -11.89 3.49 -33.02
N ALA A 12 -10.85 3.87 -33.78
CA ALA A 12 -9.48 3.50 -33.47
C ALA A 12 -8.98 4.11 -32.14
N LEU A 13 -9.32 5.37 -31.84
CA LEU A 13 -8.98 5.98 -30.55
C LEU A 13 -9.70 5.32 -29.36
N SER A 14 -10.98 4.94 -29.52
CA SER A 14 -11.71 4.23 -28.48
C SER A 14 -11.19 2.81 -28.24
N ALA A 15 -10.74 2.12 -29.30
CA ALA A 15 -10.12 0.80 -29.18
C ALA A 15 -8.75 0.86 -28.47
N VAL A 16 -7.95 1.90 -28.73
CA VAL A 16 -6.67 2.12 -28.04
C VAL A 16 -6.87 2.49 -26.56
N MET A 17 -7.92 3.25 -26.23
CA MET A 17 -8.26 3.58 -24.84
C MET A 17 -8.78 2.38 -24.03
N LEU A 18 -9.53 1.47 -24.65
CA LEU A 18 -9.99 0.23 -24.01
C LEU A 18 -8.84 -0.78 -23.78
N CYS A 19 -7.81 -0.78 -24.62
CA CYS A 19 -6.61 -1.61 -24.42
C CYS A 19 -5.66 -1.10 -23.33
N LEU A 20 -5.80 0.15 -22.87
CA LEU A 20 -4.96 0.72 -21.81
C LEU A 20 -5.54 0.53 -20.39
N SER A 21 -6.80 0.09 -20.28
CA SER A 21 -7.45 -0.17 -18.97
C SER A 21 -7.32 -1.61 -18.47
N SER A 22 -6.58 -2.49 -19.15
CA SER A 22 -6.42 -3.89 -18.75
C SER A 22 -4.96 -4.35 -18.70
N THR A 23 -4.05 -3.52 -18.18
CA THR A 23 -2.78 -4.06 -17.67
C THR A 23 -3.06 -4.78 -16.34
N GLN A 24 -3.70 -5.96 -16.42
CA GLN A 24 -3.45 -6.97 -15.40
C GLN A 24 -1.97 -7.31 -15.53
N MET A 25 -1.21 -7.12 -14.44
CA MET A 25 0.19 -7.51 -14.39
C MET A 25 0.25 -9.03 -14.58
N VAL A 26 0.66 -9.49 -15.75
CA VAL A 26 1.08 -10.88 -15.96
C VAL A 26 2.48 -10.98 -15.38
N PHE A 27 2.59 -11.56 -14.19
CA PHE A 27 3.88 -11.96 -13.64
C PHE A 27 4.30 -13.25 -14.36
N ALA A 28 5.28 -13.15 -15.25
CA ALA A 28 6.04 -14.28 -15.72
C ALA A 28 7.40 -14.24 -15.01
N ASP A 29 7.51 -15.04 -13.95
CA ASP A 29 8.75 -15.67 -13.52
C ASP A 29 8.36 -17.04 -12.96
N THR A 30 8.79 -18.11 -13.64
CA THR A 30 8.66 -19.50 -13.19
C THR A 30 9.58 -19.74 -12.00
N ILE A 31 9.14 -19.25 -10.84
CA ILE A 31 9.42 -19.87 -9.55
C ILE A 31 8.25 -20.83 -9.35
N GLU A 32 8.50 -22.09 -8.95
CA GLU A 32 7.43 -22.94 -8.43
C GLU A 32 6.69 -22.14 -7.34
N MET A 33 5.55 -21.55 -7.70
CA MET A 33 4.76 -20.82 -6.73
C MET A 33 4.19 -21.89 -5.81
N LYS A 34 4.85 -22.08 -4.66
CA LYS A 34 4.14 -22.46 -3.44
C LYS A 34 2.84 -21.68 -3.46
N ASN A 35 1.71 -22.31 -3.14
CA ASN A 35 0.35 -21.74 -3.19
C ASN A 35 0.12 -20.50 -2.30
N ASN A 36 1.17 -19.74 -2.01
CA ASN A 36 1.23 -18.53 -1.24
C ASN A 36 0.53 -17.40 -1.98
N ARG A 37 -0.59 -16.94 -1.43
CA ARG A 37 -1.39 -15.88 -2.03
C ARG A 37 -2.24 -15.18 -0.99
N ILE A 38 -2.77 -14.03 -1.39
CA ILE A 38 -3.78 -13.28 -0.65
C ILE A 38 -4.99 -13.09 -1.56
N ASP A 39 -6.14 -13.61 -1.14
CA ASP A 39 -7.38 -13.58 -1.91
C ASP A 39 -8.43 -12.76 -1.16
N PHE A 40 -8.69 -11.54 -1.63
CA PHE A 40 -9.66 -10.65 -1.00
C PHE A 40 -11.10 -11.06 -1.32
N ILE A 41 -11.89 -11.26 -0.26
CA ILE A 41 -13.33 -11.50 -0.31
C ILE A 41 -14.06 -10.16 -0.23
N GLU A 42 -13.62 -9.30 0.68
CA GLU A 42 -14.21 -7.98 0.93
C GLU A 42 -13.11 -6.97 1.22
N ARG A 43 -13.27 -5.77 0.67
CA ARG A 43 -12.33 -4.68 0.83
C ARG A 43 -13.08 -3.36 0.71
N ASP A 44 -13.37 -2.77 1.86
CA ASP A 44 -13.94 -1.43 1.96
C ASP A 44 -12.96 -0.53 2.68
N VAL A 45 -12.44 0.46 1.96
CA VAL A 45 -11.45 1.39 2.51
C VAL A 45 -11.88 2.81 2.26
N THR A 46 -11.95 3.57 3.34
CA THR A 46 -12.24 5.01 3.35
C THR A 46 -11.01 5.77 3.85
N ASP A 47 -11.09 7.09 3.89
CA ASP A 47 -10.00 7.92 4.40
C ASP A 47 -9.76 7.73 5.92
N THR A 48 -10.74 7.23 6.66
CA THR A 48 -10.70 7.14 8.13
C THR A 48 -10.91 5.75 8.71
N ALA A 49 -11.32 4.79 7.90
CA ALA A 49 -11.57 3.42 8.32
C ALA A 49 -11.38 2.41 7.18
N ALA A 50 -11.13 1.15 7.54
CA ALA A 50 -11.06 0.06 6.58
C ALA A 50 -11.70 -1.21 7.15
N TYR A 51 -12.32 -2.01 6.29
CA TYR A 51 -12.72 -3.38 6.55
C TYR A 51 -12.13 -4.27 5.46
N LEU A 52 -11.30 -5.23 5.86
CA LEU A 52 -10.69 -6.22 4.96
C LEU A 52 -11.09 -7.62 5.41
N LYS A 53 -11.50 -8.45 4.45
CA LYS A 53 -11.70 -9.88 4.67
C LYS A 53 -11.06 -10.64 3.53
N TYR A 54 -10.13 -11.53 3.84
CA TYR A 54 -9.35 -12.22 2.82
C TYR A 54 -8.80 -13.55 3.32
N TYR A 55 -8.51 -14.47 2.40
CA TYR A 55 -7.71 -15.65 2.70
C TYR A 55 -6.23 -15.32 2.51
N MET A 56 -5.41 -15.72 3.47
CA MET A 56 -3.96 -15.72 3.35
C MET A 56 -3.48 -17.16 3.37
N THR A 57 -2.84 -17.60 2.28
CA THR A 57 -2.22 -18.92 2.21
C THR A 57 -0.72 -18.77 2.31
N ILE A 58 -0.08 -19.54 3.20
CA ILE A 58 1.38 -19.62 3.34
C ILE A 58 1.75 -21.09 3.55
N ASN A 59 2.58 -21.65 2.67
CA ASN A 59 3.02 -23.04 2.72
C ASN A 59 1.84 -24.01 2.91
N GLU A 60 0.83 -23.90 2.04
CA GLU A 60 -0.41 -24.72 2.04
C GLU A 60 -1.36 -24.55 3.23
N LYS A 61 -0.98 -23.76 4.24
CA LYS A 61 -1.87 -23.38 5.33
C LYS A 61 -2.63 -22.14 4.95
N THR A 62 -3.96 -22.18 5.06
CA THR A 62 -4.83 -21.06 4.75
C THR A 62 -5.47 -20.52 6.02
N THR A 63 -5.40 -19.21 6.19
CA THR A 63 -6.01 -18.48 7.28
C THR A 63 -7.02 -17.49 6.70
N LEU A 64 -8.25 -17.49 7.20
CA LEU A 64 -9.19 -16.40 6.99
C LEU A 64 -8.80 -15.26 7.91
N VAL A 65 -8.44 -14.12 7.33
CA VAL A 65 -8.08 -12.91 8.05
C VAL A 65 -9.18 -11.88 7.87
N THR A 66 -9.67 -11.32 8.97
CA THR A 66 -10.59 -10.19 9.00
C THR A 66 -9.92 -9.05 9.76
N GLU A 67 -9.80 -7.89 9.14
CA GLU A 67 -9.19 -6.70 9.73
C GLU A 67 -10.17 -5.53 9.70
N TYR A 68 -10.33 -4.86 10.84
CA TYR A 68 -11.01 -3.58 10.93
C TYR A 68 -10.01 -2.51 11.36
N VAL A 69 -10.04 -1.37 10.67
CA VAL A 69 -9.16 -0.24 10.93
C VAL A 69 -9.97 1.00 11.22
N GLN A 70 -9.55 1.77 12.21
CA GLN A 70 -10.13 3.07 12.50
C GLN A 70 -9.05 4.11 12.87
N ILE A 71 -9.14 5.29 12.28
CA ILE A 71 -8.37 6.45 12.74
C ILE A 71 -9.15 7.12 13.86
N LYS A 72 -8.57 7.17 15.06
CA LYS A 72 -9.17 7.79 16.25
C LYS A 72 -8.10 8.45 17.11
N ASN A 73 -8.34 9.70 17.51
CA ASN A 73 -7.51 10.44 18.46
C ASN A 73 -6.00 10.46 18.11
N GLY A 74 -5.65 10.71 16.85
CA GLY A 74 -4.25 10.76 16.42
C GLY A 74 -3.54 9.39 16.36
N SER A 75 -4.31 8.31 16.41
CA SER A 75 -3.82 6.93 16.28
C SER A 75 -4.62 6.18 15.24
N ILE A 76 -4.01 5.12 14.70
CA ILE A 76 -4.67 4.14 13.85
C ILE A 76 -4.80 2.86 14.66
N ILE A 77 -6.03 2.43 14.84
CA ILE A 77 -6.39 1.21 15.58
C ILE A 77 -6.63 0.11 14.55
N VAL A 78 -6.07 -1.07 14.78
CA VAL A 78 -6.27 -2.26 13.95
C VAL A 78 -6.75 -3.41 14.84
N ASP A 79 -7.96 -3.86 14.57
CA ASP A 79 -8.55 -5.09 15.07
C ASP A 79 -8.33 -6.19 14.03
N THR A 80 -7.69 -7.30 14.41
CA THR A 80 -7.40 -8.42 13.51
C THR A 80 -7.99 -9.70 14.11
N SER A 81 -8.72 -10.46 13.30
CA SER A 81 -9.16 -11.82 13.61
C SER A 81 -8.60 -12.79 12.56
N GLU A 82 -7.86 -13.79 13.01
CA GLU A 82 -7.25 -14.82 12.18
C GLU A 82 -7.83 -16.19 12.54
N ILE A 83 -8.30 -16.95 11.56
CA ILE A 83 -8.89 -18.27 11.78
C ILE A 83 -8.36 -19.26 10.74
N GLU A 84 -7.89 -20.43 11.16
CA GLU A 84 -7.47 -21.46 10.23
C GLU A 84 -8.64 -22.02 9.43
N VAL A 85 -8.35 -22.32 8.17
CA VAL A 85 -9.30 -22.87 7.20
C VAL A 85 -8.77 -24.22 6.74
N ASP A 86 -9.60 -25.25 6.82
CA ASP A 86 -9.24 -26.60 6.38
C ASP A 86 -9.21 -26.70 4.84
N ARG A 87 -8.77 -27.85 4.32
CA ARG A 87 -8.68 -28.11 2.87
C ARG A 87 -10.04 -28.08 2.15
N ASN A 88 -11.14 -28.21 2.89
CA ASN A 88 -12.51 -28.19 2.38
C ASN A 88 -13.15 -26.80 2.53
N SER A 89 -12.38 -25.77 2.86
CA SER A 89 -12.85 -24.41 3.13
C SER A 89 -13.75 -24.26 4.37
N ASN A 90 -13.73 -25.24 5.28
CA ASN A 90 -14.41 -25.08 6.57
C ASN A 90 -13.53 -24.29 7.53
N ILE A 91 -14.17 -23.42 8.30
CA ILE A 91 -13.52 -22.60 9.31
C ILE A 91 -13.36 -23.42 10.59
N ASN A 92 -12.15 -23.45 11.15
CA ASN A 92 -11.90 -24.01 12.47
C ASN A 92 -12.01 -22.92 13.54
N GLU A 93 -13.22 -22.68 14.05
CA GLU A 93 -13.48 -21.62 15.04
C GLU A 93 -12.60 -21.69 16.31
N LEU A 94 -12.13 -22.88 16.69
CA LEU A 94 -11.25 -23.06 17.85
C LEU A 94 -9.83 -22.51 17.64
N SER A 95 -9.44 -22.25 16.39
CA SER A 95 -8.14 -21.66 16.03
C SER A 95 -8.15 -20.13 15.99
N ARG A 96 -9.29 -19.50 16.29
CA ARG A 96 -9.45 -18.05 16.23
C ARG A 96 -8.43 -17.36 17.14
N ASN A 97 -7.66 -16.46 16.54
CA ASN A 97 -6.74 -15.58 17.23
C ASN A 97 -7.12 -14.13 16.93
N ASP A 98 -7.58 -13.44 17.96
CA ASP A 98 -7.98 -12.04 17.86
C ASP A 98 -6.90 -11.15 18.49
N SER A 99 -6.60 -10.03 17.85
CA SER A 99 -5.63 -9.07 18.34
C SER A 99 -6.06 -7.64 18.07
N TYR A 100 -5.57 -6.75 18.91
CA TYR A 100 -5.88 -5.33 18.92
C TYR A 100 -4.58 -4.54 19.05
N VAL A 101 -4.27 -3.70 18.06
CA VAL A 101 -3.03 -2.92 18.04
C VAL A 101 -3.32 -1.45 17.77
N ILE A 102 -2.64 -0.57 18.51
CA ILE A 102 -2.71 0.88 18.33
C ILE A 102 -1.39 1.39 17.77
N TYR A 103 -1.45 2.06 16.63
CA TYR A 103 -0.32 2.73 15.99
C TYR A 103 -0.46 4.24 16.14
N PRO A 104 0.39 4.90 16.95
CA PRO A 104 0.36 6.35 17.07
C PRO A 104 0.80 6.99 15.74
N ILE A 105 0.05 7.98 15.25
CA ILE A 105 0.45 8.74 14.06
C ILE A 105 1.61 9.64 14.45
N ILE A 106 2.75 9.42 13.81
CA ILE A 106 3.96 10.18 14.09
C ILE A 106 3.92 11.46 13.27
N ASP A 107 3.57 12.58 13.92
CA ASP A 107 3.85 13.93 13.40
C ASP A 107 5.36 14.19 13.52
N THR A 108 6.16 13.53 12.68
CA THR A 108 7.59 13.84 12.60
C THR A 108 7.75 15.19 11.93
N VAL A 109 8.08 16.20 12.74
CA VAL A 109 8.57 17.52 12.31
C VAL A 109 9.91 17.31 11.59
N ALA A 110 9.86 16.86 10.34
CA ALA A 110 11.03 16.76 9.51
C ALA A 110 11.48 18.20 9.20
N ASN A 111 12.58 18.60 9.84
CA ASN A 111 13.37 19.81 9.61
C ASN A 111 13.02 20.47 8.28
N SER A 112 12.38 21.63 8.34
CA SER A 112 12.09 22.44 7.16
C SER A 112 13.39 22.58 6.37
N GLU A 113 13.50 21.93 5.22
CA GLU A 113 14.58 22.21 4.29
C GLU A 113 14.55 23.71 4.04
N LYS A 114 15.61 24.41 4.45
CA LYS A 114 15.87 25.83 4.13
C LYS A 114 16.23 25.98 2.65
N GLY A 115 15.43 25.40 1.77
CA GLY A 115 15.52 25.57 0.33
C GLY A 115 14.50 26.60 -0.15
N VAL A 116 14.76 27.23 -1.29
CA VAL A 116 13.81 28.12 -1.97
C VAL A 116 12.57 27.31 -2.36
N ILE A 117 11.50 27.42 -1.56
CA ILE A 117 10.23 26.75 -1.81
C ILE A 117 9.41 27.65 -2.74
N SER A 118 9.21 27.19 -3.97
CA SER A 118 8.44 27.92 -4.97
C SER A 118 6.99 28.10 -4.52
N ARG A 119 6.47 29.32 -4.65
CA ARG A 119 5.08 29.70 -4.30
C ARG A 119 4.03 29.15 -5.27
N SER A 120 4.42 28.62 -6.44
CA SER A 120 3.48 28.20 -7.49
C SER A 120 3.86 26.90 -8.22
N GLY A 121 4.93 26.20 -7.83
CA GLY A 121 5.40 25.00 -8.52
C GLY A 121 5.96 23.91 -7.63
N CYS A 122 5.62 22.66 -7.94
CA CYS A 122 6.18 21.44 -7.32
C CYS A 122 7.43 21.00 -8.09
N ASN A 123 8.62 21.29 -7.53
CA ASN A 123 9.89 20.84 -8.10
C ASN A 123 10.25 19.45 -7.56
N TRP A 124 10.20 18.43 -8.43
CA TRP A 124 10.48 17.05 -8.07
C TRP A 124 11.98 16.79 -7.98
N LYS A 125 12.47 16.48 -6.78
CA LYS A 125 13.86 16.08 -6.53
C LYS A 125 13.95 14.59 -6.21
N SER A 126 15.10 13.98 -6.51
CA SER A 126 15.39 12.62 -6.06
C SER A 126 15.30 12.55 -4.53
N HIS A 127 14.70 11.48 -4.01
CA HIS A 127 14.50 11.31 -2.58
C HIS A 127 14.53 9.83 -2.20
N THR A 128 15.14 9.55 -1.06
CA THR A 128 15.15 8.24 -0.42
C THR A 128 14.80 8.38 1.06
N GLU A 129 14.09 7.42 1.61
CA GLU A 129 13.67 7.44 3.02
C GLU A 129 13.55 6.01 3.54
N THR A 130 13.88 5.81 4.81
CA THR A 130 13.67 4.52 5.48
C THR A 130 12.47 4.65 6.39
N PHE A 131 11.52 3.74 6.28
CA PHE A 131 10.35 3.68 7.12
C PHE A 131 10.43 2.46 8.03
N SER A 132 10.24 2.67 9.33
CA SER A 132 10.16 1.56 10.26
C SER A 132 8.78 0.93 10.21
N LEU A 133 8.75 -0.39 10.19
CA LEU A 133 7.56 -1.23 10.31
C LEU A 133 7.54 -1.99 11.64
N ARG A 134 8.36 -1.60 12.61
CA ARG A 134 8.37 -2.23 13.93
C ARG A 134 6.98 -2.17 14.55
N GLY A 135 6.50 -3.32 15.01
CA GLY A 135 5.17 -3.48 15.59
C GLY A 135 4.06 -3.77 14.57
N ALA A 136 4.34 -3.77 13.27
CA ALA A 136 3.42 -4.31 12.28
C ALA A 136 3.31 -5.83 12.46
N GLN A 137 2.08 -6.33 12.54
CA GLN A 137 1.75 -7.73 12.35
C GLN A 137 1.88 -8.08 10.87
N PHE A 138 2.02 -9.37 10.56
CA PHE A 138 2.15 -9.84 9.18
C PHE A 138 0.80 -9.93 8.47
N THR A 139 0.06 -8.81 8.45
CA THR A 139 -1.27 -8.68 7.85
C THR A 139 -1.38 -7.40 7.03
N ALA A 140 -2.34 -7.34 6.11
CA ALA A 140 -2.41 -6.27 5.12
C ALA A 140 -2.71 -4.93 5.77
N ALA A 141 -3.69 -4.90 6.69
CA ALA A 141 -4.09 -3.67 7.35
C ALA A 141 -3.06 -3.20 8.37
N SER A 142 -2.47 -4.11 9.15
CA SER A 142 -1.42 -3.75 10.11
C SER A 142 -0.22 -3.08 9.43
N VAL A 143 0.30 -3.66 8.34
CA VAL A 143 1.41 -3.05 7.58
C VAL A 143 0.99 -1.70 7.00
N GLY A 144 -0.21 -1.61 6.44
CA GLY A 144 -0.75 -0.37 5.91
C GLY A 144 -0.93 0.72 6.99
N ALA A 145 -1.39 0.36 8.18
CA ALA A 145 -1.56 1.28 9.30
C ALA A 145 -0.22 1.85 9.77
N VAL A 146 0.80 1.01 9.94
CA VAL A 146 2.14 1.49 10.31
C VAL A 146 2.73 2.39 9.23
N LEU A 147 2.55 2.06 7.94
CA LEU A 147 2.95 2.94 6.84
C LEU A 147 2.22 4.27 6.86
N ALA A 148 0.91 4.28 7.06
CA ALA A 148 0.12 5.52 7.16
C ALA A 148 0.64 6.39 8.32
N ALA A 149 0.81 5.78 9.50
CA ALA A 149 1.30 6.45 10.71
C ALA A 149 2.72 7.01 10.56
N ALA A 150 3.62 6.29 9.88
CA ALA A 150 5.02 6.70 9.70
C ALA A 150 5.21 7.73 8.58
N THR A 151 4.38 7.71 7.54
CA THR A 151 4.60 8.49 6.31
C THR A 151 3.61 9.63 6.10
N GLY A 152 2.49 9.64 6.83
CA GLY A 152 1.35 10.53 6.57
C GLY A 152 0.61 10.21 5.27
N MET A 153 0.77 8.99 4.76
CA MET A 153 0.00 8.50 3.61
C MET A 153 -1.47 8.32 4.02
N GLY A 154 -2.38 8.68 3.11
CA GLY A 154 -3.81 8.42 3.31
C GLY A 154 -4.08 6.92 3.44
N LEU A 155 -5.02 6.56 4.32
CA LEU A 155 -5.30 5.17 4.68
C LEU A 155 -5.53 4.25 3.44
N PRO A 156 -6.29 4.65 2.40
CA PRO A 156 -6.47 3.79 1.21
C PRO A 156 -5.19 3.43 0.49
N ALA A 157 -4.29 4.40 0.30
CA ALA A 157 -3.01 4.15 -0.36
C ALA A 157 -2.10 3.27 0.49
N ALA A 158 -2.12 3.45 1.82
CA ALA A 158 -1.28 2.72 2.74
C ALA A 158 -1.72 1.25 2.88
N ILE A 159 -3.03 1.00 2.97
CA ILE A 159 -3.59 -0.37 3.01
C ILE A 159 -3.29 -1.12 1.71
N ASN A 160 -3.42 -0.47 0.56
CA ASN A 160 -3.04 -1.07 -0.73
C ASN A 160 -1.54 -1.40 -0.80
N ALA A 161 -0.68 -0.51 -0.28
CA ALA A 161 0.75 -0.77 -0.17
C ALA A 161 1.04 -1.95 0.78
N GLY A 162 0.37 -2.02 1.93
CA GLY A 162 0.49 -3.12 2.88
C GLY A 162 0.10 -4.46 2.28
N ALA A 163 -1.04 -4.54 1.59
CA ALA A 163 -1.48 -5.74 0.88
C ALA A 163 -0.47 -6.19 -0.19
N ALA A 164 0.07 -5.25 -0.98
CA ALA A 164 1.08 -5.55 -1.99
C ALA A 164 2.39 -6.06 -1.37
N MET A 165 2.79 -5.50 -0.22
CA MET A 165 3.97 -5.95 0.51
C MET A 165 3.81 -7.36 1.08
N ILE A 166 2.67 -7.66 1.70
CA ILE A 166 2.36 -9.02 2.17
C ILE A 166 2.37 -9.99 0.99
N SER A 167 1.69 -9.66 -0.11
CA SER A 167 1.65 -10.49 -1.32
C SER A 167 3.05 -10.76 -1.89
N PHE A 168 3.93 -9.75 -1.91
CA PHE A 168 5.30 -9.93 -2.35
C PHE A 168 6.08 -10.87 -1.40
N LEU A 169 6.00 -10.62 -0.09
CA LEU A 169 6.75 -11.36 0.92
C LEU A 169 6.36 -12.83 0.95
N ILE A 170 5.07 -13.15 0.93
CA ILE A 170 4.61 -14.54 0.85
C ILE A 170 5.05 -15.18 -0.47
N GLY A 171 5.02 -14.42 -1.58
CA GLY A 171 5.47 -14.90 -2.90
C GLY A 171 6.93 -15.33 -2.93
N ILE A 172 7.79 -14.70 -2.13
CA ILE A 172 9.20 -15.07 -1.96
C ILE A 172 9.45 -15.97 -0.73
N GLY A 173 8.39 -16.51 -0.12
CA GLY A 173 8.48 -17.51 0.96
C GLY A 173 8.69 -16.95 2.37
N TYR A 174 8.49 -15.66 2.58
CA TYR A 174 8.55 -15.04 3.92
C TYR A 174 7.21 -15.17 4.64
N SER A 175 7.29 -15.27 5.97
CA SER A 175 6.14 -15.30 6.88
C SER A 175 6.26 -14.22 7.98
N SER A 176 7.04 -13.18 7.72
CA SER A 176 7.25 -12.04 8.63
C SER A 176 7.58 -10.77 7.85
N ILE A 177 7.24 -9.63 8.44
CA ILE A 177 7.53 -8.30 7.89
C ILE A 177 8.95 -7.87 8.31
N PRO A 178 9.77 -7.30 7.40
CA PRO A 178 11.03 -6.69 7.81
C PRO A 178 10.78 -5.52 8.77
N SER A 179 11.72 -5.29 9.69
CA SER A 179 11.60 -4.17 10.64
C SER A 179 11.63 -2.79 9.98
N ASP A 180 12.25 -2.67 8.81
CA ASP A 180 12.35 -1.43 8.05
C ASP A 180 12.18 -1.70 6.56
N VAL A 181 11.70 -0.70 5.84
CA VAL A 181 11.55 -0.70 4.38
C VAL A 181 12.06 0.60 3.78
N TYR A 182 12.42 0.56 2.50
CA TYR A 182 13.19 1.63 1.88
C TYR A 182 12.43 2.24 0.72
N PHE A 183 12.09 3.52 0.81
CA PHE A 183 11.52 4.28 -0.29
C PHE A 183 12.61 4.86 -1.17
N LYS A 184 12.42 4.75 -2.48
CA LYS A 184 13.22 5.48 -3.48
C LYS A 184 12.32 6.01 -4.59
N GLY A 185 12.50 7.29 -4.90
CA GLY A 185 11.74 7.96 -5.93
C GLY A 185 12.01 9.44 -5.97
N LYS A 186 10.94 10.22 -6.10
CA LYS A 186 10.98 11.67 -6.11
C LYS A 186 10.07 12.24 -5.03
N ARG A 187 10.51 13.36 -4.44
CA ARG A 187 9.72 14.17 -3.52
C ARG A 187 9.65 15.59 -4.05
N CYS A 188 8.51 16.25 -3.90
CA CYS A 188 8.41 17.69 -4.08
C CYS A 188 7.74 18.34 -2.87
N VAL A 189 8.07 19.61 -2.65
CA VAL A 189 7.50 20.44 -1.59
C VAL A 189 6.88 21.68 -2.22
N SER A 190 5.65 22.00 -1.84
CA SER A 190 4.98 23.24 -2.25
C SER A 190 4.32 23.91 -1.06
N LYS A 191 4.25 25.24 -1.08
CA LYS A 191 3.52 26.04 -0.08
C LYS A 191 2.28 26.66 -0.70
N SER A 192 1.18 26.63 0.04
CA SER A 192 -0.04 27.37 -0.28
C SER A 192 -0.70 27.82 1.02
N THR A 193 -0.92 29.13 1.18
CA THR A 193 -1.70 29.74 2.28
C THR A 193 -1.44 29.12 3.66
N GLY A 194 -0.22 29.26 4.19
CA GLY A 194 0.17 28.72 5.50
C GLY A 194 0.46 27.21 5.55
N LYS A 195 0.08 26.46 4.50
CA LYS A 195 0.21 25.00 4.44
C LYS A 195 1.42 24.58 3.61
N ILE A 196 2.10 23.54 4.06
CA ILE A 196 3.20 22.86 3.37
C ILE A 196 2.69 21.50 2.90
N TYR A 197 2.88 21.20 1.62
CA TYR A 197 2.53 19.92 1.04
C TYR A 197 3.80 19.21 0.61
N TYR A 198 4.01 18.00 1.13
CA TYR A 198 5.02 17.07 0.63
C TYR A 198 4.31 16.05 -0.26
N ARG A 199 4.78 15.90 -1.49
CA ARG A 199 4.27 14.88 -2.42
C ARG A 199 5.40 13.93 -2.78
N TYR A 200 5.06 12.67 -2.86
CA TYR A 200 5.98 11.57 -3.11
C TYR A 200 5.51 10.77 -4.32
N LYS A 201 6.45 10.26 -5.11
CA LYS A 201 6.20 9.27 -6.16
C LYS A 201 7.41 8.35 -6.28
N GLY A 202 7.22 7.04 -6.25
CA GLY A 202 8.32 6.09 -6.27
C GLY A 202 7.89 4.67 -5.95
N SER A 203 8.79 3.94 -5.31
CA SER A 203 8.60 2.53 -4.96
C SER A 203 9.11 2.26 -3.54
N ILE A 204 8.54 1.25 -2.90
CA ILE A 204 9.01 0.72 -1.62
C ILE A 204 9.77 -0.58 -1.89
N TYR A 205 10.94 -0.70 -1.28
CA TYR A 205 11.88 -1.81 -1.45
C TYR A 205 12.10 -2.52 -0.12
N LYS A 206 12.34 -3.82 -0.20
CA LYS A 206 12.66 -4.69 0.95
C LYS A 206 14.05 -4.41 1.51
N ASP A 207 14.98 -3.99 0.65
CA ASP A 207 16.40 -3.80 0.95
C ASP A 207 16.88 -2.38 0.65
N SER A 208 17.94 -1.97 1.35
CA SER A 208 18.56 -0.66 1.21
C SER A 208 19.33 -0.48 -0.12
N SER A 209 19.64 -1.57 -0.83
CA SER A 209 20.21 -1.52 -2.19
C SER A 209 19.16 -1.22 -3.26
N HIS A 210 17.87 -1.21 -2.91
CA HIS A 210 16.73 -0.93 -3.78
C HIS A 210 16.63 -1.91 -4.96
N THR A 211 16.85 -3.19 -4.70
CA THR A 211 16.82 -4.26 -5.70
C THR A 211 15.49 -5.00 -5.72
N GLN A 212 14.88 -5.25 -4.56
CA GLN A 212 13.61 -5.96 -4.45
C GLN A 212 12.46 -4.98 -4.18
N ALA A 213 11.81 -4.51 -5.24
CA ALA A 213 10.65 -3.62 -5.14
C ALA A 213 9.40 -4.40 -4.72
N MET A 214 8.85 -4.09 -3.55
CA MET A 214 7.63 -4.68 -3.02
C MET A 214 6.38 -3.93 -3.49
N VAL A 215 6.48 -2.60 -3.60
CA VAL A 215 5.40 -1.74 -4.10
C VAL A 215 5.98 -0.83 -5.16
N LYS A 216 5.38 -0.80 -6.36
CA LYS A 216 5.81 0.03 -7.48
C LYS A 216 4.78 1.13 -7.76
N ASN A 217 5.24 2.24 -8.34
CA ASN A 217 4.38 3.35 -8.78
C ASN A 217 3.51 3.96 -7.67
N LEU A 218 3.99 3.93 -6.43
CA LEU A 218 3.31 4.48 -5.28
C LEU A 218 3.41 6.01 -5.30
N SER A 219 2.29 6.70 -5.07
CA SER A 219 2.25 8.14 -4.89
C SER A 219 1.33 8.53 -3.75
N TRP A 220 1.77 9.49 -2.93
CA TRP A 220 0.96 10.05 -1.86
C TRP A 220 1.37 11.49 -1.58
N SER A 221 0.51 12.18 -0.82
CA SER A 221 0.79 13.50 -0.31
C SER A 221 0.51 13.56 1.18
N ARG A 222 1.37 14.24 1.93
CA ARG A 222 1.11 14.63 3.32
C ARG A 222 1.05 16.15 3.43
N ARG A 223 0.11 16.65 4.21
CA ARG A 223 -0.09 18.07 4.48
C ARG A 223 0.43 18.41 5.87
N TRP A 224 1.11 19.54 5.97
CA TRP A 224 1.66 20.10 7.20
C TRP A 224 1.20 21.55 7.37
N GLY A 225 0.94 21.97 8.62
CA GLY A 225 0.48 23.31 8.99
C GLY A 225 -1.03 23.44 9.15
N HIS A 226 -1.44 24.35 10.04
CA HIS A 226 -2.83 24.75 10.31
C HIS A 226 -3.41 25.55 9.13
#